data_AF-A0A0D3B7X0-F1
#
_entry.id   AF-A0A0D3B7X0-F1
#
_cell.length_a   1.000
_cell.length_b   1.000
_cell.length_c   1.000
_cell.angle_alpha   90.00
_cell.angle_beta   90.00
_cell.angle_gamma   90.00
#
_symmetry.space_group_name_H-M   'P 1'
#
loop_
_entity.id
_entity.type
_entity.pdbx_description
1 polymer ?
#
loop_
_entity_poly.entity_id
_entity_poly.type
_entity_poly.pdbx_seq_one_letter_code
_entity_poly.pdbx_strand_id
1 'polypeptide(L)'
;MRLSVMLMVSCVLTFLILNNGKVEVEAGMRKLGCETLPSNYLGTCGKNGINLCVDDVKKMIVKNTGKAVPKGYGVRCDKCIDEAPKPGYARMHKCVCRYDC
;
A
#
# COMPACT_ATOMS: atom_id res chain seq x y z
N MET A 1 -44.05 -6.96 -25.02
CA MET A 1 -43.93 -7.30 -23.59
C MET A 1 -42.69 -8.11 -23.21
N ARG A 2 -42.21 -9.07 -24.03
CA ARG A 2 -41.03 -9.89 -23.68
C ARG A 2 -39.69 -9.12 -23.63
N LEU A 3 -39.47 -8.17 -24.55
CA LEU A 3 -38.23 -7.36 -24.58
C LEU A 3 -38.08 -6.43 -23.37
N SER A 4 -39.19 -5.83 -22.91
CA SER A 4 -39.18 -4.90 -21.77
C SER A 4 -38.75 -5.59 -20.48
N VAL A 5 -39.18 -6.84 -20.29
CA VAL A 5 -38.78 -7.66 -19.14
C VAL A 5 -37.29 -8.02 -19.21
N MET A 6 -36.80 -8.40 -20.40
CA MET A 6 -35.39 -8.74 -20.61
C MET A 6 -34.44 -7.55 -20.36
N LEU A 7 -34.85 -6.34 -20.76
CA LEU A 7 -34.10 -5.11 -20.49
C LEU A 7 -34.07 -4.76 -18.99
N MET A 8 -35.18 -4.97 -18.27
CA MET A 8 -35.21 -4.74 -16.82
C MET A 8 -34.32 -5.74 -16.08
N VAL A 9 -34.32 -7.01 -16.50
CA VAL A 9 -33.46 -8.05 -15.90
C VAL A 9 -31.98 -7.74 -16.17
N SER A 10 -31.62 -7.28 -17.37
CA SER A 10 -30.21 -6.93 -17.67
C SER A 10 -29.74 -5.71 -16.88
N CYS A 11 -30.59 -4.69 -16.69
CA CYS A 11 -30.29 -3.54 -15.84
C CYS A 11 -30.07 -3.95 -14.38
N VAL A 12 -30.93 -4.81 -13.81
CA VAL A 12 -30.77 -5.26 -12.41
C VAL A 12 -29.47 -6.06 -12.24
N LEU A 13 -29.10 -6.89 -13.22
CA LEU A 13 -27.84 -7.63 -13.22
C LEU A 13 -26.62 -6.71 -13.30
N THR A 14 -26.63 -5.69 -14.16
CA THR A 14 -25.51 -4.73 -14.24
C THR A 14 -25.39 -3.88 -12.99
N PHE A 15 -26.50 -3.46 -12.38
CA PHE A 15 -26.48 -2.78 -11.07
C PHE A 15 -25.97 -3.68 -9.94
N LEU A 16 -26.31 -4.98 -9.94
CA LEU A 16 -25.76 -5.96 -9.00
C LEU A 16 -24.26 -6.16 -9.18
N ILE A 17 -23.77 -6.25 -10.42
CA ILE A 17 -22.34 -6.36 -10.72
C ILE A 17 -21.60 -5.07 -10.33
N LEU A 18 -22.19 -3.89 -10.59
CA LEU A 18 -21.59 -2.61 -10.20
C LEU A 18 -21.60 -2.41 -8.68
N ASN A 19 -22.64 -2.83 -7.96
CA ASN A 19 -22.68 -2.77 -6.50
C ASN A 19 -21.73 -3.79 -5.87
N ASN A 20 -21.72 -5.04 -6.32
CA ASN A 20 -20.78 -6.04 -5.81
C ASN A 20 -19.34 -5.70 -6.18
N GLY A 21 -19.07 -5.18 -7.38
CA GLY A 21 -17.75 -4.70 -7.78
C GLY A 21 -17.29 -3.50 -6.95
N LYS A 22 -18.17 -2.54 -6.63
CA LYS A 22 -17.82 -1.45 -5.70
C LYS A 22 -17.57 -1.96 -4.28
N VAL A 23 -18.35 -2.94 -3.82
CA VAL A 23 -18.18 -3.57 -2.52
C VAL A 23 -16.92 -4.42 -2.46
N GLU A 24 -16.48 -5.07 -3.55
CA GLU A 24 -15.21 -5.79 -3.61
C GLU A 24 -14.01 -4.86 -3.74
N VAL A 25 -14.15 -3.72 -4.44
CA VAL A 25 -13.09 -2.70 -4.51
C VAL A 25 -12.97 -1.95 -3.17
N GLU A 26 -14.08 -1.71 -2.45
CA GLU A 26 -14.03 -1.17 -1.08
C GLU A 26 -13.66 -2.23 -0.04
N ALA A 27 -14.02 -3.51 -0.20
CA ALA A 27 -13.63 -4.59 0.72
C ALA A 27 -12.16 -5.00 0.53
N GLY A 28 -11.64 -4.92 -0.71
CA GLY A 28 -10.21 -5.03 -1.00
C GLY A 28 -9.39 -3.86 -0.42
N MET A 29 -10.03 -2.70 -0.21
CA MET A 29 -9.42 -1.56 0.49
C MET A 29 -9.62 -1.60 2.01
N ARG A 30 -10.66 -2.28 2.53
CA ARG A 30 -11.03 -2.28 3.96
C ARG A 30 -10.34 -3.35 4.82
N LYS A 31 -9.26 -3.97 4.33
CA LYS A 31 -8.40 -4.86 5.12
C LYS A 31 -6.90 -4.62 4.95
N LEU A 32 -6.48 -3.44 4.51
CA LEU A 32 -5.05 -3.10 4.58
C LEU A 32 -4.62 -2.60 5.96
N GLY A 33 -5.46 -2.80 6.99
CA GLY A 33 -4.94 -3.09 8.32
C GLY A 33 -3.84 -4.14 8.22
N CYS A 34 -2.56 -3.76 8.36
CA CYS A 34 -1.39 -4.64 8.43
C CYS A 34 -0.61 -4.85 7.13
N GLU A 35 0.54 -4.20 7.03
CA GLU A 35 1.76 -4.89 6.61
C GLU A 35 2.95 -4.12 7.21
N THR A 36 3.75 -4.82 8.03
CA THR A 36 5.12 -4.34 8.22
C THR A 36 5.75 -4.45 6.85
N LEU A 37 6.35 -3.38 6.34
CA LEU A 37 7.07 -3.41 5.07
C LEU A 37 8.57 -3.53 5.40
N PRO A 38 9.10 -4.74 5.72
CA PRO A 38 10.52 -4.93 5.83
C PRO A 38 11.12 -4.89 4.43
N SER A 39 11.36 -3.69 3.93
CA SER A 39 12.09 -3.46 2.69
C SER A 39 13.54 -3.11 3.00
N ASN A 40 14.43 -3.68 2.19
CA ASN A 40 15.82 -3.26 2.13
C ASN A 40 15.91 -2.08 1.16
N TYR A 41 16.51 -1.00 1.63
CA TYR A 41 16.69 0.25 0.91
C TYR A 41 18.18 0.55 0.78
N LEU A 42 18.57 1.26 -0.28
CA LEU A 42 19.96 1.62 -0.52
C LEU A 42 20.46 2.64 0.51
N GLY A 43 21.74 2.56 0.86
CA GLY A 43 22.38 3.46 1.81
C GLY A 43 22.39 2.91 3.23
N THR A 44 22.63 3.80 4.19
CA THR A 44 22.73 3.47 5.62
C THR A 44 21.80 4.35 6.44
N CYS A 45 21.35 3.89 7.60
CA CYS A 45 20.49 4.63 8.52
C CYS A 45 21.10 5.97 8.95
N GLY A 46 22.40 6.00 9.26
CA GLY A 46 23.07 7.21 9.75
C GLY A 46 22.40 7.78 11.01
N LYS A 47 22.52 9.10 11.23
CA LYS A 47 21.96 9.78 12.42
C LYS A 47 20.44 9.97 12.37
N ASN A 48 19.84 10.02 11.17
CA ASN A 48 18.42 10.33 10.95
C ASN A 48 17.65 9.17 10.31
N GLY A 49 18.06 7.92 10.56
CA GLY A 49 17.57 6.74 9.84
C GLY A 49 16.06 6.53 9.93
N ILE A 50 15.42 6.92 11.03
CA ILE A 50 13.95 6.81 11.18
C ILE A 50 13.23 7.71 10.17
N ASN A 51 13.65 8.97 10.01
CA ASN A 51 13.03 9.90 9.07
C ASN A 51 13.25 9.44 7.62
N LEU A 52 14.45 8.92 7.33
CA LEU A 52 14.78 8.36 6.04
C LEU A 52 13.89 7.15 5.70
N CYS A 53 13.68 6.25 6.67
CA CYS A 53 12.74 5.14 6.53
C CYS A 53 11.30 5.58 6.27
N VAL A 54 10.84 6.64 6.95
CA VAL A 54 9.49 7.20 6.71
C VAL A 54 9.34 7.66 5.25
N ASP A 55 10.34 8.36 4.72
CA ASP A 55 10.32 8.86 3.35
C ASP A 55 10.42 7.73 2.32
N ASP A 56 11.28 6.75 2.55
CA ASP A 56 11.47 5.61 1.66
C ASP A 56 10.23 4.70 1.61
N VAL A 57 9.56 4.50 2.74
CA VAL A 57 8.26 3.79 2.78
C VAL A 57 7.18 4.58 2.05
N LYS A 58 7.07 5.89 2.26
CA LYS A 58 6.11 6.73 1.51
C LYS A 58 6.32 6.63 -0.01
N LYS A 59 7.57 6.70 -0.48
CA LYS A 59 7.90 6.52 -1.90
C LYS A 59 7.50 5.14 -2.41
N MET A 60 7.73 4.10 -1.62
CA MET A 60 7.37 2.73 -2.01
C MET A 60 5.85 2.54 -2.09
N ILE A 61 5.09 3.09 -1.15
CA ILE A 61 3.62 3.09 -1.21
C ILE A 61 3.13 3.78 -2.49
N VAL A 62 3.68 4.94 -2.82
CA VAL A 62 3.36 5.65 -4.07
C VAL A 62 3.68 4.80 -5.30
N LYS A 63 4.85 4.14 -5.30
CA LYS A 63 5.28 3.28 -6.42
C LYS A 63 4.36 2.06 -6.61
N ASN A 64 3.93 1.41 -5.53
CA ASN A 64 3.14 0.19 -5.60
C ASN A 64 1.65 0.45 -5.85
N THR A 65 1.11 1.54 -5.31
CA THR A 65 -0.32 1.83 -5.39
C THR A 65 -0.66 2.89 -6.45
N GLY A 66 0.34 3.61 -6.96
CA GLY A 66 0.14 4.77 -7.82
C GLY A 66 -0.53 5.97 -7.13
N LYS A 67 -0.72 5.90 -5.80
CA LYS A 67 -1.42 6.92 -5.02
C LYS A 67 -0.54 7.45 -3.90
N ALA A 68 -0.62 8.77 -3.67
CA ALA A 68 -0.02 9.38 -2.49
C ALA A 68 -0.65 8.82 -1.21
N VAL A 69 0.16 8.71 -0.16
CA VAL A 69 -0.35 8.38 1.18
C VAL A 69 -1.43 9.43 1.55
N PRO A 70 -2.68 9.03 1.81
CA PRO A 70 -3.75 9.99 2.02
C PRO A 70 -3.48 10.85 3.26
N LYS A 71 -3.87 12.13 3.21
CA LYS A 71 -3.72 13.05 4.36
C LYS A 71 -4.51 12.48 5.55
N GLY A 72 -3.80 12.16 6.64
CA GLY A 72 -4.37 11.53 7.84
C GLY A 72 -3.87 10.11 8.11
N TYR A 73 -3.21 9.47 7.14
CA TYR A 73 -2.57 8.17 7.31
C TYR A 73 -1.08 8.37 7.59
N GLY A 74 -0.64 7.96 8.78
CA GLY A 74 0.74 8.09 9.22
C GLY A 74 1.59 6.88 8.82
N VAL A 75 2.77 7.12 8.26
CA VAL A 75 3.86 6.13 8.29
C VAL A 75 4.63 6.35 9.58
N ARG A 76 4.70 5.31 10.41
CA ARG A 76 5.47 5.30 11.66
C ARG A 76 6.55 4.24 11.57
N CYS A 77 7.79 4.64 11.78
CA CYS A 77 8.94 3.75 11.75
C CYS A 77 9.50 3.61 13.15
N ASP A 78 9.62 2.37 13.62
CA ASP A 78 10.11 2.04 14.95
C ASP A 78 11.63 1.90 14.95
N LYS A 79 12.19 1.34 13.87
CA LYS A 79 13.62 1.04 13.75
C LYS A 79 14.13 1.19 12.31
N CYS A 80 15.39 1.64 12.22
CA CYS A 80 16.23 1.52 11.03
C CYS A 80 17.43 0.65 11.41
N ILE A 81 17.75 -0.34 10.59
CA ILE A 81 18.82 -1.32 10.86
C ILE A 81 19.76 -1.33 9.65
N ASP A 82 21.03 -1.01 9.84
CA ASP A 82 22.03 -1.15 8.78
C ASP A 82 22.30 -2.63 8.49
N GLU A 83 22.22 -3.03 7.23
CA GLU A 83 22.63 -4.38 6.84
C GLU A 83 24.17 -4.50 6.83
N ALA A 84 24.66 -5.68 7.18
CA ALA A 84 26.08 -5.98 7.12
C ALA A 84 26.60 -5.77 5.68
N PRO A 85 27.72 -5.05 5.50
CA PRO A 85 28.27 -4.80 4.18
C PRO A 85 28.69 -6.12 3.54
N LYS A 86 28.20 -6.37 2.32
CA LYS A 86 28.62 -7.51 1.49
C LYS A 86 29.63 -7.02 0.46
N PRO A 87 30.80 -7.69 0.27
CA PRO A 87 31.78 -7.31 -0.73
C PRO A 87 31.15 -7.22 -2.12
N GLY A 88 31.38 -6.11 -2.82
CA GLY A 88 30.83 -5.88 -4.17
C GLY A 88 29.37 -5.42 -4.25
N TYR A 89 28.67 -5.26 -3.11
CA TYR A 89 27.30 -4.74 -3.07
C TYR A 89 27.24 -3.36 -2.43
N ALA A 90 26.30 -2.54 -2.89
CA ALA A 90 25.98 -1.28 -2.23
C ALA A 90 25.48 -1.53 -0.79
N ARG A 91 25.78 -0.58 0.10
CA ARG A 91 25.23 -0.57 1.46
C ARG A 91 23.71 -0.57 1.40
N MET A 92 23.08 -1.34 2.29
CA MET A 92 21.63 -1.35 2.45
C MET A 92 21.26 -1.16 3.92
N HIS A 93 20.04 -0.69 4.13
CA HIS A 93 19.42 -0.61 5.43
C HIS A 93 17.99 -1.16 5.37
N LYS A 94 17.51 -1.65 6.49
CA LYS A 94 16.19 -2.23 6.66
C LYS A 94 15.34 -1.33 7.53
N CYS A 95 14.13 -1.04 7.08
CA CYS A 95 13.16 -0.24 7.82
C CYS A 95 12.09 -1.13 8.45
N VAL A 96 11.80 -0.91 9.73
CA VAL A 96 10.68 -1.54 10.44
C VAL A 96 9.63 -0.46 10.65
N CYS A 97 8.65 -0.42 9.75
CA CYS A 97 7.61 0.60 9.75
C CYS A 97 6.21 -0.02 9.68
N ARG A 98 5.27 0.73 10.23
CA ARG A 98 3.82 0.49 10.17
C ARG A 98 3.20 1.66 9.43
N TYR A 99 2.20 1.37 8.62
CA TYR A 99 1.36 2.39 8.02
C TYR A 99 -0.03 2.29 8.62
N ASP A 100 -0.61 3.42 8.99
CA ASP A 100 -2.04 3.48 9.31
C ASP A 100 -2.82 3.15 8.04
N CYS A 101 -3.98 2.52 8.19
CA CYS A 101 -4.72 1.86 7.13
C CYS A 101 -6.22 1.91 7.33
#